data_AF-N9E3V3-F1
#
_entry.id   AF-N9E3V3-F1
#
_cell.length_a   1.000
_cell.length_b   1.000
_cell.length_c   1.000
_cell.angle_alpha   90.00
_cell.angle_beta   90.00
_cell.angle_gamma   90.00
#
_symmetry.space_group_name_H-M   'P 1'
#
loop_
_entity.id
_entity.type
_entity.pdbx_description
1 polymer ?
#
loop_
_entity_poly.entity_id
_entity_poly.type
_entity_poly.pdbx_seq_one_letter_code
_entity_poly.pdbx_strand_id
1 'polypeptide(L)' 'MNFIPNGTQVIHHSKHGGEIYYKEVNGKLMHWTKEDWQVSCIPEIKMMEIHGFKLTFIN' A
#
# COMPACT_ATOMS: atom_id res chain seq x y z
N MET A 1 1.23 18.67 0.30
CA MET A 1 0.89 17.62 1.28
C MET A 1 0.10 16.59 0.50
N ASN A 2 0.67 15.40 0.27
CA ASN A 2 -0.05 14.35 -0.46
C ASN A 2 -1.31 13.99 0.33
N PHE A 3 -2.46 14.06 -0.31
CA PHE A 3 -3.76 13.75 0.29
C PHE A 3 -3.79 12.23 0.52
N ILE A 4 -3.35 11.78 1.70
CA ILE A 4 -3.40 10.36 2.05
C ILE A 4 -4.89 10.00 2.20
N PRO A 5 -5.43 9.05 1.41
CA PRO A 5 -6.85 8.74 1.46
C PRO A 5 -7.23 8.05 2.78
N ASN A 6 -8.44 8.32 3.27
CA ASN A 6 -8.99 7.64 4.44
C ASN A 6 -9.01 6.11 4.24
N GLY A 7 -8.66 5.37 5.29
CA GLY A 7 -8.56 3.91 5.27
C GLY A 7 -7.24 3.36 4.72
N THR A 8 -6.20 4.19 4.60
CA THR A 8 -4.84 3.73 4.32
C THR A 8 -4.29 2.99 5.53
N GLN A 9 -3.83 1.75 5.33
CA GLN A 9 -3.35 0.90 6.42
C GLN A 9 -1.84 0.74 6.38
N VAL A 10 -1.23 0.73 5.20
CA VAL A 10 0.18 0.39 5.02
C VAL A 10 0.86 1.32 4.01
N ILE A 11 2.08 1.74 4.32
CA ILE A 11 3.01 2.42 3.43
C ILE A 11 4.15 1.45 3.11
N HIS A 12 4.46 1.26 1.84
CA HIS A 12 5.69 0.63 1.39
C HIS A 12 6.59 1.69 0.77
N HIS A 13 7.83 1.76 1.24
CA HIS A 13 8.87 2.64 0.72
C HIS A 13 9.64 1.90 -0.38
N SER A 14 9.36 2.25 -1.63
CA SER A 14 10.11 1.70 -2.77
C SER A 14 11.59 2.10 -2.69
N LYS A 15 12.46 1.29 -3.30
CA LYS A 15 13.91 1.54 -3.39
C LYS A 15 14.27 2.91 -4.01
N HIS A 16 13.36 3.50 -4.77
CA HIS A 16 13.52 4.80 -5.43
C HIS A 16 13.02 5.98 -4.57
N GLY A 17 12.67 5.75 -3.30
CA GLY A 17 12.18 6.79 -2.40
C GLY A 17 10.71 7.16 -2.58
N GLY A 18 9.98 6.45 -3.45
CA GLY A 18 8.53 6.61 -3.57
C GLY A 18 7.80 5.85 -2.48
N GLU A 19 6.88 6.53 -1.79
CA GLU A 19 5.91 5.93 -0.88
C GLU A 19 4.72 5.40 -1.69
N ILE A 20 4.38 4.13 -1.51
CA ILE A 20 3.18 3.52 -2.07
C ILE A 20 2.26 3.15 -0.92
N TYR A 21 1.03 3.62 -0.98
CA TYR A 21 0.02 3.37 0.05
C TYR A 21 -0.85 2.19 -0.33
N TYR A 22 -1.20 1.37 0.65
CA TYR A 22 -1.99 0.17 0.50
C TYR A 22 -3.14 0.14 1.49
N LYS A 23 -4.24 -0.47 1.06
CA LYS A 23 -5.39 -0.80 1.92
C LYS A 23 -6.03 -2.10 1.45
N GLU A 24 -6.63 -2.83 2.38
CA GLU A 24 -7.41 -4.02 2.05
C GLU A 24 -8.90 -3.67 1.93
N VAL A 25 -9.54 -4.10 0.83
CA VAL A 25 -10.98 -3.93 0.60
C VAL A 25 -11.56 -5.24 0.11
N ASN A 26 -12.52 -5.80 0.86
CA ASN A 26 -13.19 -7.06 0.52
C ASN A 26 -12.22 -8.22 0.21
N GLY A 27 -11.15 -8.35 1.01
CA GLY A 27 -10.12 -9.40 0.84
C GLY A 27 -9.20 -9.21 -0.36
N LYS A 28 -9.19 -8.02 -0.98
CA LYS A 28 -8.25 -7.65 -2.05
C LYS A 28 -7.37 -6.50 -1.57
N LEU A 29 -6.07 -6.62 -1.81
CA LEU A 29 -5.14 -5.54 -1.59
C LEU A 29 -5.24 -4.51 -2.73
N MET A 30 -5.44 -3.25 -2.38
CA MET A 30 -5.41 -2.13 -3.31
C MET A 30 -4.20 -1.24 -3.02
N HIS A 31 -3.64 -0.62 -4.04
CA HIS A 31 -2.63 0.42 -3.89
C HIS A 31 -3.12 1.77 -4.42
N TRP A 32 -2.59 2.85 -3.86
CA TRP A 32 -2.88 4.19 -4.32
C TRP A 32 -1.95 4.58 -5.47
N THR A 33 -2.51 4.95 -6.61
CA THR A 33 -1.77 5.41 -7.78
C THR A 33 -2.58 6.45 -8.54
N LYS A 34 -1.94 7.53 -9.01
CA LYS A 34 -2.57 8.59 -9.82
C LYS A 34 -3.94 9.05 -9.29
N GLU A 35 -4.02 9.28 -7.98
CA GLU A 35 -5.23 9.76 -7.30
C GLU A 35 -6.41 8.78 -7.27
N ASP A 36 -6.18 7.48 -7.49
CA ASP A 36 -7.20 6.44 -7.37
C ASP A 36 -6.67 5.14 -6.73
N TRP A 37 -7.58 4.32 -6.22
CA TRP A 37 -7.27 2.99 -5.69
C TRP A 37 -7.35 1.94 -6.79
N GLN A 38 -6.23 1.33 -7.11
CA GLN A 38 -6.15 0.25 -8.07
C GLN A 38 -5.88 -1.08 -7.38
N VAL A 39 -6.33 -2.17 -8.00
CA VAL A 39 -6.05 -3.53 -7.50
C VAL A 39 -4.55 -3.76 -7.58
N SER A 40 -3.97 -4.15 -6.45
CA SER A 40 -2.55 -4.50 -6.39
C SER A 40 -2.30 -5.82 -7.12
N CYS A 41 -1.16 -5.93 -7.80
CA CYS A 41 -0.67 -7.22 -8.28
C CYS A 41 -0.27 -8.16 -7.14
N ILE A 42 -0.07 -7.61 -5.93
CA ILE A 42 0.22 -8.39 -4.73
C ILE A 42 -1.12 -8.76 -4.09
N PRO A 43 -1.38 -10.05 -3.80
CA PRO A 43 -2.70 -10.49 -3.34
C PRO A 43 -3.03 -10.00 -1.92
N GLU A 44 -2.04 -9.95 -1.02
CA GLU A 44 -2.22 -9.62 0.39
C GLU A 44 -0.94 -8.97 0.98
N ILE A 45 -1.10 -8.24 2.09
CA ILE A 45 0.01 -7.55 2.77
C ILE A 45 1.09 -8.54 3.22
N LYS A 46 0.69 -9.74 3.65
CA LYS A 46 1.60 -10.79 4.10
C LYS A 46 2.62 -11.21 3.03
N MET A 47 2.21 -11.20 1.76
CA MET A 47 3.14 -11.47 0.65
C MET A 47 4.20 -10.36 0.54
N MET A 48 3.84 -9.12 0.87
CA MET A 48 4.83 -8.04 0.93
C MET A 48 5.87 -8.30 2.03
N GLU A 49 5.45 -8.73 3.21
CA GLU A 49 6.38 -9.06 4.29
C GLU A 49 7.32 -10.22 3.91
N ILE A 50 6.79 -11.28 3.29
CA ILE A 50 7.56 -12.44 2.81
C ILE A 50 8.63 -12.03 1.80
N HIS A 51 8.30 -11.07 0.92
CA HIS A 51 9.23 -10.54 -0.07
C HIS A 51 10.19 -9.46 0.48
N GLY A 52 10.18 -9.23 1.80
CA GLY A 52 11.11 -8.32 2.48
C GLY A 52 10.77 -6.84 2.28
N PHE A 53 9.53 -6.51 1.91
CA PHE A 53 9.09 -5.14 1.81
C PHE A 53 9.01 -4.52 3.21
N LYS A 54 9.57 -3.32 3.36
CA LYS A 54 9.47 -2.55 4.61
C LYS A 54 8.13 -1.83 4.64
N LEU A 55 7.27 -2.26 5.56
CA LEU A 55 5.92 -1.74 5.75
C LEU A 55 5.88 -0.80 6.95
N THR A 56 5.17 0.32 6.80
CA THR A 56 4.86 1.26 7.89
C THR A 56 3.35 1.41 7.98
N PHE A 57 2.77 1.23 9.15
CA PHE A 57 1.32 1.37 9.32
C PHE A 57 0.95 2.82 9.66
N ILE A 58 -0.10 3.35 9.02
CA ILE A 58 -0.66 4.66 9.37
C ILE A 58 -1.74 4.42 10.43
N ASN A 59 -1.59 5.10 11.57
CA ASN A 59 -2.51 5.02 12.70
C ASN A 59 -3.60 6.09 12.61
#